data_AF-A0A0E2M3H4-F1
#
_entry.id   AF-A0A0E2M3H4-F1
#
_cell.length_a   1.000
_cell.length_b   1.000
_cell.length_c   1.000
_cell.angle_alpha   90.00
_cell.angle_beta   90.00
_cell.angle_gamma   90.00
#
_symmetry.space_group_name_H-M   'P 1'
#
loop_
_entity.id
_entity.type
_entity.pdbx_description
1 polymer ?
#
loop_
_entity_poly.entity_id
_entity_poly.type
_entity_poly.pdbx_seq_one_letter_code
_entity_poly.pdbx_strand_id
1 'polypeptide(L)'
;MYQRELFRHEWRRTIRSTISAQSVAIMIFWAIYFLFVGVSLFIFGLFFPIIIKESFPALAPMQIMTGLIPFLMLAGLVIRLFLQPLNYINENYYRQLPIPRKAIAQYLIFRPLANPINYYVFFFLFLPYSIVTGIEEGAADFAVALVTLLMLTLTDMLLAPYLKRILGDGLRFYIIVIGAIALMLATEITGFVPWSDCLFRFVSSLPVYIVWICMASILAGTYIVIP
;
A
#
# COMPACT_ATOMS: atom_id res chain seq x y z
N MET A 1 8.55 25.87 5.83
CA MET A 1 7.46 26.86 5.82
C MET A 1 6.40 26.54 4.75
N TYR A 2 6.77 26.41 3.47
CA TYR A 2 5.85 26.16 2.35
C TYR A 2 4.97 24.90 2.42
N GLN A 3 5.50 23.76 2.89
CA GLN A 3 4.72 22.51 2.94
C GLN A 3 3.49 22.61 3.87
N ARG A 4 3.62 23.29 5.01
CA ARG A 4 2.52 23.44 5.98
C ARG A 4 1.39 24.30 5.42
N GLU A 5 1.73 25.32 4.64
CA GLU A 5 0.73 26.18 3.99
C GLU A 5 0.00 25.44 2.88
N LEU A 6 0.72 24.66 2.05
CA LEU A 6 0.10 23.80 1.03
C LEU A 6 -0.88 22.79 1.65
N PHE A 7 -0.49 22.13 2.75
CA PHE A 7 -1.40 21.25 3.51
C PHE A 7 -2.65 21.99 3.99
N ARG A 8 -2.50 23.21 4.55
CA ARG A 8 -3.62 24.00 5.04
C ARG A 8 -4.58 24.42 3.93
N HIS A 9 -4.06 24.82 2.77
CA HIS A 9 -4.87 25.22 1.62
C HIS A 9 -5.67 24.04 1.05
N GLU A 10 -5.03 22.90 0.85
CA GLU A 10 -5.69 21.71 0.31
C GLU A 10 -6.70 21.10 1.30
N TRP A 11 -6.42 21.13 2.60
CA TRP A 11 -7.38 20.69 3.62
C TRP A 11 -8.67 21.51 3.58
N ARG A 12 -8.55 22.84 3.52
CA ARG A 12 -9.70 23.75 3.41
C ARG A 12 -10.47 23.55 2.10
N ARG A 13 -9.79 23.27 1.00
CA ARG A 13 -10.40 22.96 -0.29
C ARG A 13 -11.18 21.64 -0.26
N THR A 14 -10.61 20.60 0.36
CA THR A 14 -11.22 19.26 0.47
C THR A 14 -12.53 19.33 1.25
N ILE A 15 -12.54 20.03 2.39
CA ILE A 15 -13.75 20.24 3.20
C ILE A 15 -14.81 21.02 2.41
N ARG A 16 -14.41 22.05 1.66
CA ARG A 16 -15.36 22.94 0.96
C ARG A 16 -15.94 22.36 -0.34
N SER A 17 -15.23 21.49 -1.06
CA SER A 17 -15.60 21.12 -2.44
C SER A 17 -16.21 19.73 -2.60
N THR A 18 -15.84 18.75 -1.77
CA THR A 18 -16.15 17.34 -2.07
C THR A 18 -17.25 16.77 -1.16
N ILE A 19 -17.23 17.12 0.12
CA ILE A 19 -18.23 16.66 1.10
C ILE A 19 -19.55 17.44 0.93
N SER A 20 -19.49 18.73 0.57
CA SER A 20 -20.67 19.59 0.47
C SER A 20 -21.49 19.42 -0.82
N ALA A 21 -20.93 18.78 -1.86
CA ALA A 21 -21.57 18.69 -3.17
C ALA A 21 -22.18 17.30 -3.49
N GLN A 22 -21.90 16.29 -2.67
CA GLN A 22 -22.46 14.94 -2.86
C GLN A 22 -23.84 14.84 -2.22
N SER A 23 -24.73 14.05 -2.83
CA SER A 23 -26.03 13.78 -2.22
C SER A 23 -25.87 12.97 -0.94
N VAL A 24 -26.74 13.22 0.04
CA VAL A 24 -26.75 12.49 1.31
C VAL A 24 -26.84 10.98 1.09
N ALA A 25 -27.58 10.53 0.07
CA ALA A 25 -27.69 9.12 -0.31
C ALA A 25 -26.34 8.49 -0.70
N ILE A 26 -25.51 9.20 -1.48
CA ILE A 26 -24.17 8.71 -1.88
C ILE A 26 -23.26 8.62 -0.66
N MET A 27 -23.33 9.58 0.26
CA MET A 27 -22.52 9.57 1.48
C MET A 27 -22.89 8.39 2.40
N ILE A 28 -24.19 8.11 2.56
CA ILE A 28 -24.68 6.95 3.33
C ILE A 28 -24.23 5.65 2.67
N PHE A 29 -24.34 5.55 1.34
CA PHE A 29 -23.88 4.37 0.60
C PHE A 29 -22.39 4.10 0.85
N TRP A 30 -21.53 5.11 0.70
CA TRP A 30 -20.10 4.96 0.97
C TRP A 30 -19.83 4.58 2.43
N ALA A 31 -20.55 5.17 3.39
CA ALA A 31 -20.40 4.85 4.80
C ALA A 31 -20.72 3.37 5.10
N ILE A 32 -21.84 2.86 4.57
CA ILE A 32 -22.23 1.45 4.73
C ILE A 32 -21.23 0.53 4.03
N TYR A 33 -20.80 0.89 2.81
CA TYR A 33 -19.81 0.12 2.06
C TYR A 33 -18.48 0.00 2.82
N PHE A 34 -17.93 1.13 3.30
CA PHE A 34 -16.70 1.11 4.10
C PHE A 34 -16.90 0.44 5.47
N LEU A 35 -18.09 0.46 6.05
CA LEU A 35 -18.34 -0.33 7.26
C LEU A 35 -18.30 -1.83 6.94
N PHE A 36 -19.02 -2.25 5.91
CA PHE A 36 -19.13 -3.67 5.50
C PHE A 36 -17.78 -4.26 5.12
N VAL A 37 -17.01 -3.57 4.27
CA VAL A 37 -15.65 -3.99 3.87
C VAL A 37 -14.73 -4.02 5.10
N GLY A 38 -14.87 -3.07 6.02
CA GLY A 38 -13.99 -2.94 7.18
C GLY A 38 -14.20 -4.08 8.16
N VAL A 39 -15.47 -4.42 8.43
CA VAL A 39 -15.83 -5.59 9.24
C VAL A 39 -15.35 -6.88 8.59
N SER A 40 -15.52 -7.02 7.27
CA SER A 40 -15.06 -8.21 6.54
C SER A 40 -13.55 -8.39 6.63
N LEU A 41 -12.77 -7.31 6.43
CA LEU A 41 -11.32 -7.32 6.59
C LEU A 41 -10.89 -7.60 8.04
N PHE A 42 -11.62 -7.07 9.02
CA PHE A 42 -11.38 -7.31 10.44
C PHE A 42 -11.55 -8.76 10.83
N ILE A 43 -12.67 -9.37 10.42
CA ILE A 43 -12.91 -10.79 10.61
C ILE A 43 -11.81 -11.58 9.92
N PHE A 44 -11.50 -11.26 8.66
CA PHE A 44 -10.44 -11.95 7.93
C PHE A 44 -9.09 -11.86 8.65
N GLY A 45 -8.71 -10.68 9.16
CA GLY A 45 -7.45 -10.49 9.90
C GLY A 45 -7.38 -11.28 11.20
N LEU A 46 -8.50 -11.46 11.90
CA LEU A 46 -8.56 -12.29 13.11
C LEU A 46 -8.39 -13.78 12.81
N PHE A 47 -9.01 -14.28 11.73
CA PHE A 47 -8.99 -15.70 11.38
C PHE A 47 -7.78 -16.11 10.54
N PHE A 48 -7.13 -15.17 9.84
CA PHE A 48 -5.99 -15.46 8.98
C PHE A 48 -4.84 -16.25 9.65
N PRO A 49 -4.36 -15.90 10.87
CA PRO A 49 -3.29 -16.66 11.50
C PRO A 49 -3.75 -18.07 11.93
N ILE A 50 -5.02 -18.22 12.31
CA ILE A 50 -5.62 -19.52 12.66
C ILE A 50 -5.65 -20.43 11.43
N ILE A 51 -6.12 -19.90 10.30
CA ILE A 51 -6.18 -20.62 9.01
C ILE A 51 -4.78 -21.06 8.56
N ILE A 52 -3.78 -20.18 8.73
CA ILE A 52 -2.39 -20.50 8.39
C ILE A 52 -1.88 -21.67 9.22
N LYS A 53 -2.12 -21.64 10.53
CA LYS A 53 -1.66 -22.67 11.46
C LYS A 53 -2.31 -24.03 11.21
N GLU A 54 -3.59 -24.03 10.86
CA GLU A 54 -4.31 -25.26 10.51
C GLU A 54 -3.83 -25.84 9.17
N SER A 55 -3.55 -24.99 8.19
CA SER A 55 -3.10 -25.42 6.86
C SER A 55 -1.63 -25.83 6.82
N PHE A 56 -0.77 -25.16 7.62
CA PHE A 56 0.68 -25.36 7.63
C PHE A 56 1.20 -25.46 9.08
N PRO A 57 0.94 -26.58 9.76
CA PRO A 57 1.30 -26.75 11.18
C PRO A 57 2.82 -26.76 11.45
N ALA A 58 3.63 -26.95 10.41
CA ALA A 58 5.09 -27.05 10.52
C ALA A 58 5.82 -25.70 10.46
N LEU A 59 5.15 -24.61 10.07
CA LEU A 59 5.77 -23.30 9.88
C LEU A 59 5.13 -22.28 10.82
N ALA A 60 5.94 -21.37 11.36
CA ALA A 60 5.43 -20.24 12.12
C ALA A 60 4.59 -19.34 11.17
N PRO A 61 3.38 -18.89 11.58
CA PRO A 61 2.56 -17.93 10.82
C PRO A 61 3.35 -16.72 10.32
N MET A 62 4.30 -16.21 11.12
CA MET A 62 5.13 -15.08 10.73
C MET A 62 6.09 -15.38 9.57
N GLN A 63 6.58 -16.62 9.46
CA GLN A 63 7.44 -17.03 8.35
C GLN A 63 6.65 -17.09 7.04
N ILE A 64 5.42 -17.59 7.10
CA ILE A 64 4.50 -17.61 5.95
C ILE A 64 4.12 -16.20 5.54
N MET A 65 3.82 -15.33 6.51
CA MET A 65 3.50 -13.93 6.24
C MET A 65 4.69 -13.21 5.58
N THR A 66 5.93 -13.49 6.02
CA THR A 66 7.13 -12.91 5.41
C THR A 66 7.29 -13.34 3.95
N GLY A 67 7.04 -14.61 3.63
CA GLY A 67 7.03 -15.10 2.24
C GLY A 67 5.91 -14.51 1.39
N LEU A 68 4.78 -14.11 1.99
CA LEU A 68 3.64 -13.48 1.30
C LEU A 68 3.86 -11.99 0.98
N ILE A 69 4.78 -11.30 1.67
CA ILE A 69 5.09 -9.88 1.47
C ILE A 69 5.25 -9.47 0.00
N PRO A 70 6.08 -10.12 -0.84
CA PRO A 70 6.24 -9.70 -2.23
C PRO A 70 4.95 -9.78 -3.03
N PHE A 71 4.09 -10.76 -2.74
CA PHE A 71 2.79 -10.91 -3.40
C PHE A 71 1.79 -9.85 -2.93
N LEU A 72 1.74 -9.59 -1.61
CA LEU A 72 0.90 -8.52 -1.05
C LEU A 72 1.33 -7.15 -1.58
N MET A 73 2.63 -6.90 -1.69
CA MET A 73 3.21 -5.68 -2.24
C MET A 73 2.83 -5.51 -3.72
N LEU A 74 3.04 -6.55 -4.54
CA LEU A 74 2.66 -6.51 -5.96
C LEU A 74 1.16 -6.30 -6.15
N ALA A 75 0.33 -7.05 -5.42
CA ALA A 75 -1.13 -6.91 -5.50
C ALA A 75 -1.59 -5.52 -5.06
N GLY A 76 -1.07 -5.03 -3.92
CA GLY A 76 -1.36 -3.69 -3.40
C GLY A 76 -0.95 -2.59 -4.38
N LEU A 77 0.22 -2.72 -4.97
CA LEU A 77 0.75 -1.78 -5.96
C LEU A 77 -0.05 -1.79 -7.25
N VAL A 78 -0.42 -2.96 -7.78
CA VAL A 78 -1.30 -3.08 -8.96
C VAL A 78 -2.63 -2.40 -8.67
N ILE A 79 -3.33 -2.78 -7.59
CA ILE A 79 -4.62 -2.18 -7.22
C ILE A 79 -4.51 -0.66 -7.10
N ARG A 80 -3.47 -0.15 -6.45
CA ARG A 80 -3.24 1.31 -6.31
C ARG A 80 -2.95 1.97 -7.66
N LEU A 81 -2.12 1.38 -8.53
CA LEU A 81 -1.83 1.95 -9.84
C LEU A 81 -3.10 2.15 -10.68
N PHE A 82 -4.01 1.16 -10.64
CA PHE A 82 -5.28 1.19 -11.38
C PHE A 82 -6.34 2.08 -10.73
N LEU A 83 -6.60 1.92 -9.43
CA LEU A 83 -7.72 2.58 -8.75
C LEU A 83 -7.38 3.99 -8.26
N GLN A 84 -6.12 4.29 -7.97
CA GLN A 84 -5.73 5.57 -7.41
C GLN A 84 -5.46 6.58 -8.53
N PRO A 85 -6.26 7.66 -8.65
CA PRO A 85 -5.90 8.75 -9.54
C PRO A 85 -4.61 9.40 -9.05
N LEU A 86 -3.76 9.84 -9.99
CA LEU A 86 -2.54 10.55 -9.61
C LEU A 86 -2.94 11.84 -8.88
N ASN A 87 -2.34 12.09 -7.71
CA ASN A 87 -2.52 13.36 -7.03
C ASN A 87 -1.96 14.47 -7.92
N TYR A 88 -2.84 15.25 -8.54
CA TYR A 88 -2.48 16.45 -9.28
C TYR A 88 -2.85 17.69 -8.44
N ILE A 89 -1.94 18.65 -8.44
CA ILE A 89 -2.24 20.03 -8.07
C ILE A 89 -2.37 20.78 -9.38
N ASN A 90 -3.33 21.70 -9.48
CA ASN A 90 -3.43 22.57 -10.67
C ASN A 90 -2.17 23.45 -10.73
N GLU A 91 -1.21 23.01 -11.54
CA GLU A 91 0.11 23.60 -11.64
C GLU A 91 0.03 25.07 -12.07
N ASN A 92 -0.99 25.43 -12.86
CA ASN A 92 -1.23 26.78 -13.35
C ASN A 92 -1.46 27.81 -12.23
N TYR A 93 -2.15 27.45 -11.14
CA TYR A 93 -2.38 28.38 -10.02
C TYR A 93 -1.14 28.54 -9.13
N TYR A 94 -0.30 27.51 -9.04
CA TYR A 94 0.88 27.52 -8.18
C TYR A 94 2.16 27.97 -8.87
N ARG A 95 2.20 28.02 -10.22
CA ARG A 95 3.32 28.59 -10.98
C ARG A 95 3.54 30.08 -10.73
N GLN A 96 2.50 30.81 -10.33
CA GLN A 96 2.57 32.24 -10.03
C GLN A 96 3.13 32.51 -8.62
N LEU A 97 3.11 31.50 -7.75
CA LEU A 97 3.64 31.60 -6.39
C LEU A 97 5.14 31.23 -6.40
N PRO A 98 5.99 31.90 -5.60
CA PRO A 98 7.42 31.61 -5.52
C PRO A 98 7.67 30.34 -4.68
N ILE A 99 7.09 29.22 -5.08
CA ILE A 99 7.23 27.91 -4.44
C ILE A 99 8.12 27.05 -5.34
N PRO A 100 9.23 26.49 -4.82
CA PRO A 100 10.09 25.64 -5.62
C PRO A 100 9.35 24.37 -6.06
N ARG A 101 9.52 23.97 -7.32
CA ARG A 101 8.87 22.79 -7.92
C ARG A 101 9.13 21.52 -7.10
N LYS A 102 10.34 21.36 -6.56
CA LYS A 102 10.73 20.27 -5.67
C LYS A 102 9.82 20.16 -4.44
N ALA A 103 9.42 21.28 -3.83
CA ALA A 103 8.53 21.27 -2.67
C ALA A 103 7.11 20.80 -3.02
N ILE A 104 6.63 21.12 -4.22
CA ILE A 104 5.34 20.66 -4.74
C ILE A 104 5.41 19.15 -5.04
N ALA A 105 6.47 18.70 -5.70
CA ALA A 105 6.67 17.29 -6.05
C ALA A 105 6.76 16.40 -4.80
N GLN A 106 7.50 16.83 -3.78
CA GLN A 106 7.57 16.18 -2.47
C GLN A 106 6.21 16.18 -1.79
N TYR A 107 5.53 17.33 -1.69
CA TYR A 107 4.21 17.43 -1.06
C TYR A 107 3.21 16.42 -1.65
N LEU A 108 3.19 16.30 -2.98
CA LEU A 108 2.29 15.38 -3.66
C LEU A 108 2.58 13.89 -3.37
N ILE A 109 3.83 13.53 -3.06
CA ILE A 109 4.24 12.18 -2.65
C ILE A 109 3.96 11.93 -1.16
N PHE A 110 4.08 12.96 -0.31
CA PHE A 110 3.74 12.86 1.11
C PHE A 110 2.23 12.96 1.37
N ARG A 111 1.45 13.49 0.43
CA ARG A 111 -0.01 13.64 0.57
C ARG A 111 -0.75 12.35 0.95
N PRO A 112 -0.46 11.17 0.34
CA PRO A 112 -1.01 9.90 0.77
C PRO A 112 -0.79 9.58 2.27
N LEU A 113 0.35 9.95 2.87
CA LEU A 113 0.61 9.70 4.30
C LEU A 113 -0.36 10.43 5.23
N ALA A 114 -0.92 11.55 4.79
CA ALA A 114 -1.89 12.31 5.56
C ALA A 114 -3.34 11.83 5.39
N ASN A 115 -3.61 10.90 4.46
CA ASN A 115 -4.96 10.40 4.22
C ASN A 115 -5.23 9.13 5.06
N PRO A 116 -6.16 9.16 6.02
CA PRO A 116 -6.46 8.00 6.87
C PRO A 116 -6.97 6.80 6.08
N ILE A 117 -7.60 7.01 4.92
CA ILE A 117 -8.12 5.92 4.07
C ILE A 117 -6.97 5.01 3.59
N ASN A 118 -5.75 5.53 3.43
CA ASN A 118 -4.63 4.69 3.01
C ASN A 118 -4.17 3.68 4.06
N TYR A 119 -4.49 3.92 5.33
CA TYR A 119 -4.23 3.00 6.44
C TYR A 119 -5.43 2.09 6.73
N TYR A 120 -6.48 2.15 5.93
CA TYR A 120 -7.69 1.39 6.16
C TYR A 120 -7.43 -0.11 6.17
N VAL A 121 -6.71 -0.64 5.18
CA VAL A 121 -6.30 -2.06 5.15
C VAL A 121 -5.37 -2.38 6.32
N PHE A 122 -4.46 -1.48 6.67
CA PHE A 122 -3.59 -1.70 7.83
C PHE A 122 -4.40 -1.87 9.12
N PHE A 123 -5.33 -0.95 9.39
CA PHE A 123 -6.09 -0.91 10.62
C PHE A 123 -7.11 -2.05 10.71
N PHE A 124 -7.82 -2.35 9.63
CA PHE A 124 -8.85 -3.38 9.65
C PHE A 124 -8.31 -4.78 9.37
N LEU A 125 -7.20 -4.98 8.65
CA LEU A 125 -6.68 -6.32 8.35
C LEU A 125 -5.40 -6.65 9.11
N PHE A 126 -4.37 -5.81 8.99
CA PHE A 126 -3.03 -6.14 9.47
C PHE A 126 -2.85 -5.97 10.98
N LEU A 127 -3.55 -5.01 11.57
CA LEU A 127 -3.54 -4.79 13.00
C LEU A 127 -4.19 -5.96 13.78
N PRO A 128 -5.41 -6.44 13.46
CA PRO A 128 -5.96 -7.61 14.14
C PRO A 128 -5.13 -8.87 13.90
N TYR A 129 -4.58 -9.07 12.70
CA TYR A 129 -3.63 -10.16 12.42
C TYR A 129 -2.45 -10.12 13.41
N SER A 130 -1.81 -8.95 13.54
CA SER A 130 -0.64 -8.78 14.41
C SER A 130 -0.98 -9.06 15.86
N ILE A 131 -2.15 -8.62 16.34
CA ILE A 131 -2.63 -8.86 17.71
C ILE A 131 -2.78 -10.36 17.96
N VAL A 132 -3.44 -11.09 17.06
CA VAL A 132 -3.67 -12.54 17.24
C VAL A 132 -2.35 -13.31 17.20
N THR A 133 -1.44 -13.00 16.27
CA THR A 133 -0.09 -13.61 16.26
C THR A 133 0.67 -13.30 17.56
N GLY A 134 0.50 -12.10 18.10
CA GLY A 134 1.09 -11.70 19.37
C GLY A 134 0.58 -12.46 20.59
N ILE A 135 -0.70 -12.82 20.59
CA ILE A 135 -1.33 -13.60 21.66
C ILE A 135 -0.84 -15.05 21.62
N GLU A 136 -0.64 -15.61 20.43
CA GLU A 136 -0.23 -17.01 20.27
C GLU A 136 1.27 -17.26 20.43
N GLU A 137 2.11 -16.38 19.86
CA GLU A 137 3.56 -16.59 19.77
C GLU A 137 4.35 -15.68 20.72
N GLY A 138 3.78 -14.54 21.11
CA GLY A 138 4.32 -13.64 22.12
C GLY A 138 4.49 -12.18 21.66
N ALA A 139 4.89 -11.32 22.59
CA ALA A 139 5.01 -9.87 22.36
C ALA A 139 6.10 -9.48 21.34
N ALA A 140 7.11 -10.32 21.15
CA ALA A 140 8.15 -10.09 20.15
C ALA A 140 7.57 -10.24 18.74
N ASP A 141 6.84 -11.33 18.47
CA ASP A 141 6.24 -11.59 17.15
C ASP A 141 5.12 -10.60 16.82
N PHE A 142 4.39 -10.12 17.83
CA PHE A 142 3.50 -8.96 17.70
C PHE A 142 4.23 -7.75 17.09
N ALA A 143 5.35 -7.36 17.71
CA ALA A 143 6.09 -6.17 17.29
C ALA A 143 6.67 -6.35 15.89
N VAL A 144 7.21 -7.54 15.58
CA VAL A 144 7.76 -7.85 14.27
C VAL A 144 6.67 -7.83 13.21
N ALA A 145 5.51 -8.45 13.45
CA ALA A 145 4.37 -8.44 12.53
C ALA A 145 3.85 -7.02 12.28
N LEU A 146 3.63 -6.25 13.36
CA LEU A 146 3.12 -4.90 13.28
C LEU A 146 4.05 -3.98 12.48
N VAL A 147 5.36 -4.01 12.78
CA VAL A 147 6.34 -3.18 12.07
C VAL A 147 6.46 -3.59 10.61
N THR A 148 6.51 -4.90 10.33
CA THR A 148 6.67 -5.41 8.96
C THR A 148 5.48 -5.05 8.08
N LEU A 149 4.26 -5.26 8.58
CA LEU A 149 3.05 -4.94 7.83
C LEU A 149 2.83 -3.42 7.70
N LEU A 150 3.21 -2.64 8.70
CA LEU A 150 3.21 -1.19 8.61
C LEU A 150 4.18 -0.71 7.52
N MET A 151 5.41 -1.22 7.52
CA MET A 151 6.42 -0.90 6.50
C MET A 151 5.97 -1.29 5.09
N LEU A 152 5.31 -2.45 4.93
CA LEU A 152 4.69 -2.86 3.68
C LEU A 152 3.67 -1.82 3.21
N THR A 153 2.72 -1.43 4.07
CA THR A 153 1.72 -0.42 3.70
C THR A 153 2.30 0.95 3.37
N LEU A 154 3.34 1.39 4.08
CA LEU A 154 4.03 2.65 3.76
C LEU A 154 4.74 2.58 2.41
N THR A 155 5.40 1.45 2.14
CA THR A 155 6.12 1.22 0.89
C THR A 155 5.15 1.26 -0.30
N ASP A 156 4.05 0.50 -0.25
CA ASP A 156 3.05 0.48 -1.33
C ASP A 156 2.41 1.86 -1.56
N MET A 157 2.11 2.56 -0.48
CA MET A 157 1.44 3.86 -0.54
C MET A 157 2.33 4.94 -1.19
N LEU A 158 3.64 4.89 -0.99
CA LEU A 158 4.59 5.86 -1.53
C LEU A 158 5.14 5.45 -2.90
N LEU A 159 5.30 4.15 -3.13
CA LEU A 159 5.83 3.59 -4.38
C LEU A 159 4.84 3.73 -5.53
N ALA A 160 3.54 3.49 -5.30
CA ALA A 160 2.53 3.60 -6.35
C ALA A 160 2.48 4.98 -7.06
N PRO A 161 2.37 6.13 -6.35
CA PRO A 161 2.37 7.45 -6.99
C PRO A 161 3.73 7.80 -7.62
N TYR A 162 4.84 7.30 -7.08
CA TYR A 162 6.16 7.47 -7.68
C TYR A 162 6.25 6.74 -9.03
N LEU A 163 5.85 5.47 -9.06
CA LEU A 163 5.89 4.62 -10.23
C LEU A 163 4.98 5.17 -11.35
N LYS A 164 3.77 5.62 -10.99
CA LYS A 164 2.83 6.25 -11.94
C LYS A 164 3.36 7.56 -12.55
N ARG A 165 4.26 8.28 -11.88
CA ARG A 165 4.94 9.46 -12.47
C ARG A 165 6.02 9.11 -13.47
N ILE A 166 6.79 8.05 -13.21
CA ILE A 166 7.87 7.62 -14.11
C ILE A 166 7.29 6.99 -15.37
N LEU A 167 6.28 6.13 -15.21
CA LEU A 167 5.71 5.36 -16.31
C LEU A 167 4.63 6.11 -17.10
N GLY A 168 4.12 7.21 -16.56
CA GLY A 168 3.03 7.99 -17.16
C GLY A 168 1.65 7.35 -16.95
N ASP A 169 0.59 8.09 -17.33
CA ASP A 169 -0.81 7.71 -17.08
C ASP A 169 -1.57 7.31 -18.38
N GLY A 170 -0.90 6.58 -19.27
CA GLY A 170 -1.45 6.20 -20.58
C GLY A 170 -2.10 4.81 -20.61
N LEU A 171 -3.13 4.62 -21.44
CA LEU A 171 -3.73 3.29 -21.71
C LEU A 171 -2.67 2.23 -22.09
N ARG A 172 -1.65 2.64 -22.85
CA ARG A 172 -0.53 1.77 -23.26
C ARG A 172 0.25 1.22 -22.07
N PHE A 173 0.43 2.01 -21.01
CA PHE A 173 1.11 1.58 -19.79
C PHE A 173 0.34 0.45 -19.10
N TYR A 174 -0.97 0.62 -18.92
CA TYR A 174 -1.81 -0.40 -18.30
C TYR A 174 -1.81 -1.71 -19.09
N ILE A 175 -1.83 -1.64 -20.42
CA ILE A 175 -1.74 -2.83 -21.28
C ILE A 175 -0.40 -3.56 -21.11
N ILE A 176 0.71 -2.82 -21.04
CA ILE A 176 2.04 -3.41 -20.84
C ILE A 176 2.13 -4.10 -19.47
N VAL A 177 1.67 -3.44 -18.41
CA VAL A 177 1.72 -4.00 -17.05
C VAL A 177 0.83 -5.24 -16.93
N ILE A 178 -0.41 -5.19 -17.42
CA ILE A 178 -1.31 -6.36 -17.42
C ILE A 178 -0.72 -7.48 -18.28
N GLY A 179 -0.18 -7.15 -19.46
CA GLY A 179 0.45 -8.12 -20.34
C GLY A 179 1.64 -8.83 -19.68
N ALA A 180 2.49 -8.09 -18.95
CA ALA A 180 3.61 -8.66 -18.21
C ALA A 180 3.14 -9.59 -17.09
N ILE A 181 2.14 -9.18 -16.30
CA ILE A 181 1.58 -10.01 -15.22
C ILE A 181 0.91 -11.27 -15.79
N ALA A 182 0.13 -11.13 -16.86
CA ALA A 182 -0.53 -12.26 -17.53
C ALA A 182 0.49 -13.25 -18.10
N LEU A 183 1.61 -12.77 -18.65
CA LEU A 183 2.68 -13.63 -19.15
C LEU A 183 3.38 -14.36 -18.00
N MET A 184 3.67 -13.69 -16.88
CA MET A 184 4.23 -14.34 -15.69
C MET A 184 3.30 -15.45 -15.18
N LEU A 185 2.00 -15.17 -15.05
CA LEU A 185 0.99 -16.17 -14.65
C LEU A 185 0.90 -17.34 -15.66
N ALA A 186 0.96 -17.05 -16.95
CA ALA A 186 0.94 -18.09 -17.98
C ALA A 186 2.18 -19.01 -17.88
N THR A 187 3.36 -18.46 -17.59
CA THR A 187 4.58 -19.27 -17.39
C THR A 187 4.52 -20.15 -16.13
N GLU A 188 3.75 -19.74 -15.13
CA GLU A 188 3.53 -20.49 -13.90
C GLU A 188 2.53 -21.64 -14.11
N ILE A 189 1.38 -21.37 -14.75
CA ILE A 189 0.35 -22.39 -15.04
C ILE A 189 0.90 -23.48 -15.98
N THR A 190 1.75 -23.11 -16.92
CA THR A 190 2.40 -24.07 -17.85
C THR A 190 3.55 -24.85 -17.22
N GLY A 191 3.93 -24.53 -15.97
CA GLY A 191 5.02 -25.18 -15.25
C GLY A 191 6.42 -24.90 -15.82
N PHE A 192 6.55 -23.91 -16.72
CA PHE A 192 7.82 -23.59 -17.36
C PHE A 192 8.82 -22.97 -16.36
N VAL A 193 8.36 -22.06 -15.50
CA VAL A 193 9.17 -21.49 -14.41
C VAL A 193 8.30 -21.26 -13.16
N PRO A 194 8.62 -21.89 -12.01
CA PRO A 194 7.89 -21.69 -10.75
C PRO A 194 8.38 -20.41 -10.04
N TRP A 195 8.03 -19.26 -10.59
CA TRP A 195 8.44 -17.95 -10.04
C TRP A 195 7.90 -17.71 -8.63
N SER A 196 6.65 -18.07 -8.37
CA SER A 196 5.98 -17.87 -7.08
C SER A 196 6.67 -18.63 -5.95
N ASP A 197 6.91 -19.93 -6.11
CA ASP A 197 7.61 -20.76 -5.13
C ASP A 197 9.04 -20.28 -4.89
N CYS A 198 9.74 -19.90 -5.96
CA CYS A 198 11.12 -19.39 -5.85
C CYS A 198 11.16 -18.09 -5.04
N LEU A 199 10.28 -17.13 -5.36
CA LEU A 199 10.20 -15.85 -4.63
C LEU A 199 9.73 -16.04 -3.19
N PHE A 200 8.73 -16.90 -2.95
CA PHE A 200 8.22 -17.18 -1.62
C PHE A 200 9.30 -17.81 -0.73
N ARG A 201 10.03 -18.81 -1.24
CA ARG A 201 11.12 -19.47 -0.50
C ARG A 201 12.30 -18.53 -0.29
N PHE A 202 12.65 -17.73 -1.29
CA PHE A 202 13.71 -16.74 -1.17
C PHE A 202 13.40 -15.76 -0.03
N VAL A 203 12.23 -15.13 -0.04
CA VAL A 203 11.87 -14.13 0.98
C VAL A 203 11.61 -14.75 2.35
N SER A 204 11.00 -15.93 2.42
CA SER A 204 10.78 -16.63 3.71
C SER A 204 12.05 -17.18 4.35
N SER A 205 13.13 -17.35 3.57
CA SER A 205 14.47 -17.69 4.09
C SER A 205 15.24 -16.47 4.59
N LEU A 206 14.83 -15.25 4.21
CA LEU A 206 15.51 -14.04 4.62
C LEU A 206 15.15 -13.67 6.06
N PRO A 207 16.13 -13.23 6.87
CA PRO A 207 15.85 -12.61 8.14
C PRO A 207 14.99 -11.35 7.98
N VAL A 208 14.04 -11.15 8.88
CA VAL A 208 13.06 -10.04 8.80
C VAL A 208 13.72 -8.66 8.75
N TYR A 209 14.87 -8.46 9.40
CA TYR A 209 15.59 -7.19 9.35
C TYR A 209 16.11 -6.85 7.95
N ILE A 210 16.46 -7.84 7.11
CA ILE A 210 16.86 -7.60 5.72
C ILE A 210 15.67 -7.09 4.92
N VAL A 211 14.48 -7.67 5.15
CA VAL A 211 13.23 -7.22 4.53
C VAL A 211 12.94 -5.76 4.88
N TRP A 212 13.16 -5.37 6.14
CA TRP A 212 13.03 -3.97 6.56
C TRP A 212 14.03 -3.05 5.87
N ILE A 213 15.29 -3.46 5.75
CA ILE A 213 16.31 -2.69 5.02
C ILE A 213 15.91 -2.52 3.56
N CYS A 214 15.43 -3.59 2.90
CA CYS A 214 14.95 -3.52 1.52
C CYS A 214 13.79 -2.54 1.39
N MET A 215 12.75 -2.64 2.23
CA MET A 215 11.62 -1.69 2.21
C MET A 215 12.08 -0.25 2.48
N ALA A 216 12.95 -0.04 3.47
CA ALA A 216 13.51 1.28 3.78
C ALA A 216 14.33 1.84 2.61
N SER A 217 15.09 0.99 1.89
CA SER A 217 15.85 1.39 0.70
C SER A 217 14.94 1.82 -0.45
N ILE A 218 13.82 1.10 -0.65
CA ILE A 218 12.81 1.46 -1.66
C ILE A 218 12.19 2.81 -1.30
N LEU A 219 11.82 3.00 -0.04
CA LEU A 219 11.32 4.27 0.48
C LEU A 219 12.32 5.41 0.27
N ALA A 220 13.60 5.20 0.61
CA ALA A 220 14.65 6.20 0.38
C ALA A 220 14.84 6.51 -1.11
N GLY A 221 14.78 5.50 -1.98
CA GLY A 221 14.84 5.64 -3.43
C GLY A 221 13.72 6.53 -3.99
N THR A 222 12.48 6.37 -3.48
CA THR A 222 11.36 7.23 -3.90
C THR A 222 11.58 8.72 -3.54
N TYR A 223 12.41 9.02 -2.53
CA TYR A 223 12.69 10.39 -2.10
C TYR A 223 13.82 11.07 -2.90
N ILE A 224 14.87 10.33 -3.24
CA ILE A 224 16.11 10.88 -3.84
C ILE A 224 15.90 11.24 -5.32
N VAL A 225 15.08 10.48 -6.04
CA VAL A 225 14.92 10.59 -7.51
C VAL A 225 13.98 11.74 -7.93
N ILE A 226 13.53 12.59 -6.98
CA ILE A 226 12.68 13.74 -7.28
C ILE A 226 13.56 15.00 -7.48
N PRO A 227 13.77 15.49 -8.71
CA PRO A 227 14.44 16.76 -8.95
C PRO A 227 13.67 17.97 -8.39
#